data_AF-A0A9E5F3Q1-F1
#
_entry.id   AF-A0A9E5F3Q1-F1
#
_cell.length_a   1.000
_cell.length_b   1.000
_cell.length_c   1.000
_cell.angle_alpha   90.00
_cell.angle_beta   90.00
_cell.angle_gamma   90.00
#
_symmetry.space_group_name_H-M   'P 1'
#
loop_
_entity.id
_entity.type
_entity.pdbx_description
1 polymer ?
#
loop_
_entity_poly.entity_id
_entity_poly.type
_entity_poly.pdbx_seq_one_letter_code
_entity_poly.pdbx_strand_id
1 'polypeptide(L)'
;MKETVLRIQNCYSWLYCEKPDVLTVLHENMRFRERGYFHSRLYKQKLWDGYTEFFSKKTGRFLTGLLPEVKAALAHLGEEYRILDERGDFDFAYQEIDKNFLDGMELYDYQVDLTNGMIKHKRGVICAPTAAGKAQPLDSLVATPNGFVRMGDVKVGDFVLTPKGKKTKVLGVFPQGLKKVYRMQFSNGDSVECCGEHLWKVNATYDKWMGKVLSTDEIRKKIKCPNGANRYNIETPKNINFRKRKVTIDPYFMGLLLGDGSFRSLGAVRISNSDEEIMEYVSSSLPEGHGLFACGGCGISCGRRGKETPKNPYVESIKKMGLYGLHSWSKFIPNEYMVNDFDTRLSVLQGLMDADGHVDKKGSISFVTTSKKLAYDVAWIVKSLGG
;
A
#
# COMPACT_ATOMS: atom_id res chain seq x y z
N MET A 1 -59.20 35.59 2.16
CA MET A 1 -57.73 35.37 2.07
C MET A 1 -57.52 33.87 2.14
N LYS A 2 -56.84 33.26 1.16
CA LYS A 2 -56.49 31.84 1.25
C LYS A 2 -55.38 31.69 2.29
N GLU A 3 -55.60 30.75 3.19
CA GLU A 3 -54.75 30.45 4.34
C GLU A 3 -53.41 29.85 3.87
N THR A 4 -52.30 30.26 4.47
CA THR A 4 -50.97 29.66 4.22
C THR A 4 -50.90 28.28 4.88
N VAL A 5 -50.51 27.26 4.12
CA VAL A 5 -50.47 25.86 4.59
C VAL A 5 -49.07 25.28 4.47
N LEU A 6 -48.54 24.76 5.57
CA LEU A 6 -47.29 24.00 5.61
C LEU A 6 -47.61 22.50 5.64
N ARG A 7 -47.48 21.83 4.50
CA ARG A 7 -47.68 20.38 4.36
C ARG A 7 -46.37 19.64 4.55
N ILE A 8 -46.33 18.71 5.50
CA ILE A 8 -45.10 18.02 5.93
C ILE A 8 -45.19 16.53 5.55
N GLN A 9 -44.19 16.03 4.83
CA GLN A 9 -43.99 14.59 4.59
C GLN A 9 -42.55 14.19 4.95
N ASN A 10 -42.18 12.91 4.78
CA ASN A 10 -40.89 12.39 5.23
C ASN A 10 -39.69 13.02 4.53
N CYS A 11 -39.68 13.07 3.20
CA CYS A 11 -38.52 13.55 2.43
C CYS A 11 -38.67 15.02 2.01
N TYR A 12 -39.87 15.40 1.59
CA TYR A 12 -40.18 16.73 1.08
C TYR A 12 -41.36 17.32 1.84
N SER A 13 -41.37 18.63 1.94
CA SER A 13 -42.46 19.42 2.49
C SER A 13 -42.83 20.53 1.52
N TRP A 14 -44.05 21.05 1.64
CA TRP A 14 -44.58 22.07 0.74
C TRP A 14 -45.15 23.24 1.55
N LEU A 15 -44.75 24.45 1.17
CA LEU A 15 -45.39 25.68 1.61
C LEU A 15 -46.37 26.16 0.53
N TYR A 16 -47.67 25.99 0.77
CA TYR A 16 -48.71 26.57 -0.06
C TYR A 16 -49.04 27.96 0.46
N CYS A 17 -48.50 28.98 -0.20
CA CYS A 17 -48.71 30.40 0.13
C CYS A 17 -49.01 31.17 -1.17
N GLU A 18 -50.01 32.06 -1.15
CA GLU A 18 -50.33 32.90 -2.32
C GLU A 18 -49.58 34.23 -2.32
N LYS A 19 -48.88 34.58 -1.24
CA LYS A 19 -48.10 35.82 -1.11
C LYS A 19 -46.76 35.68 -1.86
N PRO A 20 -46.56 36.38 -2.98
CA PRO A 20 -45.34 36.23 -3.78
C PRO A 20 -44.09 36.69 -3.03
N ASP A 21 -44.22 37.67 -2.13
CA ASP A 21 -43.11 38.21 -1.35
C ASP A 21 -42.52 37.16 -0.41
N VAL A 22 -43.38 36.39 0.29
CA VAL A 22 -42.96 35.30 1.19
C VAL A 22 -42.21 34.22 0.41
N LEU A 23 -42.74 33.80 -0.74
CA LEU A 23 -42.10 32.79 -1.59
C LEU A 23 -40.78 33.28 -2.19
N THR A 24 -40.66 34.57 -2.48
CA THR A 24 -39.43 35.18 -3.02
C THR A 24 -38.34 35.23 -1.96
N VAL A 25 -38.68 35.70 -0.75
CA VAL A 25 -37.73 35.74 0.37
C VAL A 25 -37.21 34.34 0.70
N LEU A 26 -38.07 33.34 0.74
CA LEU A 26 -37.66 31.95 0.97
C LEU A 26 -36.76 31.43 -0.14
N HIS A 27 -37.10 31.64 -1.42
CA HIS A 27 -36.27 31.21 -2.54
C HIS A 27 -34.88 31.84 -2.54
N GLU A 28 -34.79 33.14 -2.26
CA GLU A 28 -33.51 33.88 -2.25
C GLU A 28 -32.62 33.49 -1.07
N ASN A 29 -33.19 33.21 0.11
CA ASN A 29 -32.44 32.80 1.30
C ASN A 29 -32.13 31.30 1.32
N MET A 30 -32.95 30.47 0.66
CA MET A 30 -32.78 29.02 0.58
C MET A 30 -32.14 28.57 -0.74
N ARG A 31 -31.27 29.41 -1.30
CA ARG A 31 -30.39 29.02 -2.40
C ARG A 31 -28.94 29.29 -2.02
N PHE A 32 -28.06 28.40 -2.47
CA PHE A 32 -26.63 28.50 -2.17
C PHE A 32 -25.85 28.51 -3.48
N ARG A 33 -24.87 29.41 -3.58
CA ARG A 33 -23.97 29.44 -4.74
C ARG A 33 -22.75 28.59 -4.48
N GLU A 34 -22.54 27.55 -5.30
CA GLU A 34 -21.46 26.60 -5.06
C GLU A 34 -20.07 27.24 -5.22
N ARG A 35 -19.13 26.90 -4.32
CA ARG A 35 -17.75 27.40 -4.44
C ARG A 35 -17.09 26.80 -5.69
N GLY A 36 -16.57 27.67 -6.56
CA GLY A 36 -15.96 27.23 -7.82
C GLY A 36 -16.96 26.88 -8.93
N TYR A 37 -18.24 27.29 -8.82
CA TYR A 37 -19.28 27.05 -9.82
C TYR A 37 -18.86 27.39 -11.27
N PHE A 38 -18.01 28.41 -11.46
CA PHE A 38 -17.50 28.84 -12.76
C PHE A 38 -16.59 27.81 -13.45
N HIS A 39 -16.11 26.78 -12.74
CA HIS A 39 -15.39 25.67 -13.35
C HIS A 39 -16.33 24.59 -13.93
N SER A 40 -17.58 24.54 -13.49
CA SER A 40 -18.57 23.55 -13.94
C SER A 40 -18.85 23.68 -15.45
N ARG A 41 -18.92 22.54 -16.14
CA ARG A 41 -19.26 22.48 -17.56
C ARG A 41 -20.65 23.08 -17.83
N LEU A 42 -21.61 22.81 -16.94
CA LEU A 42 -22.99 23.29 -17.08
C LEU A 42 -23.08 24.81 -16.99
N TYR A 43 -22.30 25.43 -16.10
CA TYR A 43 -22.21 26.89 -16.00
C TYR A 43 -21.60 27.50 -17.27
N LYS A 44 -20.50 26.93 -17.76
CA LYS A 44 -19.83 27.39 -19.00
C LYS A 44 -20.72 27.27 -20.24
N GLN A 45 -21.60 26.28 -20.26
CA GLN A 45 -22.58 26.06 -21.33
C GLN A 45 -23.87 26.88 -21.17
N LYS A 46 -23.96 27.74 -20.13
CA LYS A 46 -25.16 28.54 -19.79
C LYS A 46 -26.41 27.70 -19.50
N LEU A 47 -26.22 26.45 -19.06
CA LEU A 47 -27.30 25.53 -18.68
C LEU A 47 -27.62 25.57 -17.17
N TRP A 48 -26.77 26.23 -16.38
CA TRP A 48 -26.92 26.39 -14.94
C TRP A 48 -26.30 27.71 -14.51
N ASP A 49 -26.88 28.40 -13.54
CA ASP A 49 -26.49 29.75 -13.09
C ASP A 49 -25.50 29.75 -11.91
N GLY A 50 -25.18 28.56 -11.39
CA GLY A 50 -24.28 28.36 -10.26
C GLY A 50 -24.98 28.27 -8.90
N TYR A 51 -26.31 28.37 -8.86
CA TYR A 51 -27.09 28.23 -7.63
C TYR A 51 -27.72 26.85 -7.51
N THR A 52 -27.62 26.29 -6.31
CA THR A 52 -28.39 25.11 -5.90
C THR A 52 -29.57 25.62 -5.06
N GLU A 53 -30.78 25.38 -5.55
CA GLU A 53 -32.02 25.81 -4.92
C GLU A 53 -32.56 24.73 -3.97
N PHE A 54 -32.86 25.09 -2.73
CA PHE A 54 -33.45 24.20 -1.73
C PHE A 54 -34.94 24.45 -1.50
N PHE A 55 -35.48 25.52 -2.09
CA PHE A 55 -36.90 25.86 -2.07
C PHE A 55 -37.38 26.18 -3.49
N SER A 56 -38.43 25.53 -3.95
CA SER A 56 -38.99 25.77 -5.28
C SER A 56 -40.08 26.84 -5.22
N LYS A 57 -39.80 28.03 -5.74
CA LYS A 57 -40.79 29.13 -5.80
C LYS A 57 -42.08 28.75 -6.54
N LYS A 58 -41.97 27.90 -7.57
CA LYS A 58 -43.12 27.45 -8.40
C LYS A 58 -44.06 26.51 -7.67
N THR A 59 -43.52 25.63 -6.82
CA THR A 59 -44.29 24.53 -6.22
C THR A 59 -44.42 24.65 -4.70
N GLY A 60 -43.64 25.53 -4.06
CA GLY A 60 -43.49 25.59 -2.61
C GLY A 60 -42.71 24.43 -2.01
N ARG A 61 -42.14 23.53 -2.84
CA ARG A 61 -41.46 22.30 -2.39
C ARG A 61 -40.07 22.59 -1.82
N PHE A 62 -39.74 21.98 -0.69
CA PHE A 62 -38.40 21.99 -0.08
C PHE A 62 -38.11 20.66 0.65
N LEU A 63 -36.86 20.43 1.05
CA LEU A 63 -36.47 19.25 1.82
C LEU A 63 -37.03 19.34 3.26
N THR A 64 -37.68 18.28 3.76
CA THR A 64 -38.25 18.30 5.13
C THR A 64 -37.19 18.56 6.21
N GLY A 65 -35.92 18.22 5.96
CA GLY A 65 -34.82 18.58 6.86
C GLY A 65 -34.66 20.09 7.10
N LEU A 66 -35.17 20.93 6.19
CA LEU A 66 -35.13 22.39 6.25
C LEU A 66 -36.41 23.01 6.84
N LEU A 67 -37.25 22.19 7.48
CA LEU A 67 -38.47 22.65 8.13
C LEU A 67 -38.22 23.74 9.19
N PRO A 68 -37.19 23.64 10.06
CA PRO A 68 -36.88 24.70 11.03
C PRO A 68 -36.63 26.05 10.37
N GLU A 69 -35.91 26.07 9.25
CA GLU A 69 -35.53 27.26 8.50
C GLU A 69 -36.76 27.91 7.86
N VAL A 70 -37.65 27.12 7.24
CA VAL A 70 -38.90 27.63 6.68
C VAL A 70 -39.81 28.19 7.77
N LYS A 71 -39.92 27.50 8.92
CA LYS A 71 -40.71 28.00 10.06
C LYS A 71 -40.15 29.30 10.63
N ALA A 72 -38.83 29.41 10.77
CA ALA A 72 -38.16 30.60 11.25
C ALA A 72 -38.37 31.78 10.30
N ALA A 73 -38.29 31.55 8.98
CA ALA A 73 -38.55 32.57 7.97
C ALA A 73 -40.01 33.04 7.99
N LEU A 74 -40.99 32.13 8.09
CA LEU A 74 -42.40 32.50 8.21
C LEU A 74 -42.67 33.34 9.46
N ALA A 75 -42.08 32.96 10.60
CA ALA A 75 -42.19 33.72 11.85
C ALA A 75 -41.58 35.12 11.73
N HIS A 76 -40.41 35.24 11.09
CA HIS A 76 -39.75 36.53 10.86
C HIS A 76 -40.57 37.45 9.93
N LEU A 77 -41.25 36.86 8.95
CA LEU A 77 -42.13 37.57 8.02
C LEU A 77 -43.52 37.88 8.61
N GLY A 78 -43.81 37.44 9.84
CA GLY A 78 -45.12 37.61 10.47
C GLY A 78 -46.25 36.85 9.77
N GLU A 79 -45.92 35.78 9.05
CA GLU A 79 -46.89 34.99 8.29
C GLU A 79 -47.51 33.90 9.16
N GLU A 80 -48.82 33.99 9.41
CA GLU A 80 -49.56 32.91 10.05
C GLU A 80 -49.78 31.75 9.07
N TYR A 81 -49.62 30.51 9.56
CA TYR A 81 -49.79 29.30 8.77
C TYR A 81 -50.37 28.16 9.60
N ARG A 82 -51.11 27.26 8.93
CA ARG A 82 -51.51 25.98 9.53
C ARG A 82 -50.57 24.85 9.11
N ILE A 83 -50.41 23.85 9.98
CA ILE A 83 -49.60 22.67 9.71
C ILE A 83 -50.51 21.50 9.31
N LEU A 84 -50.19 20.88 8.17
CA LEU A 84 -50.74 19.60 7.75
C LEU A 84 -49.60 18.56 7.78
N ASP A 85 -49.48 17.83 8.88
CA ASP A 85 -48.44 16.82 9.04
C ASP A 85 -48.96 15.45 8.58
N GLU A 86 -48.44 14.95 7.45
CA GLU A 86 -48.82 13.67 6.85
C GLU A 86 -47.76 12.59 7.10
N ARG A 87 -46.79 12.85 7.98
CA ARG A 87 -45.81 11.83 8.35
C ARG A 87 -46.52 10.75 9.15
N GLY A 88 -46.49 9.52 8.62
CA GLY A 88 -46.95 8.35 9.35
C GLY A 88 -45.93 7.91 10.40
N ASP A 89 -46.42 7.20 11.42
CA ASP A 89 -45.54 6.46 12.32
C ASP A 89 -44.77 5.39 11.50
N PHE A 90 -43.46 5.36 11.66
CA PHE A 90 -42.62 4.33 11.08
C PHE A 90 -42.40 3.23 12.12
N ASP A 91 -42.97 2.06 11.86
CA ASP A 91 -42.71 0.86 12.65
C ASP A 91 -41.61 0.02 12.00
N PHE A 92 -40.56 -0.23 12.77
CA PHE A 92 -39.56 -1.21 12.39
C PHE A 92 -40.23 -2.59 12.33
N ALA A 93 -39.94 -3.35 11.27
CA ALA A 93 -40.48 -4.70 11.09
C ALA A 93 -40.06 -5.68 12.21
N TYR A 94 -38.99 -5.34 12.95
CA TYR A 94 -38.42 -6.16 14.02
C TYR A 94 -38.04 -5.29 15.22
N GLN A 95 -38.15 -5.84 16.42
CA GLN A 95 -37.74 -5.19 17.68
C GLN A 95 -36.27 -5.43 18.02
N GLU A 96 -35.71 -6.53 17.53
CA GLU A 96 -34.30 -6.90 17.62
C GLU A 96 -33.96 -7.90 16.52
N ILE A 97 -32.68 -8.04 16.24
CA ILE A 97 -32.11 -9.11 15.42
C ILE A 97 -31.12 -9.91 16.26
N ASP A 98 -30.94 -11.18 15.91
CA ASP A 98 -29.88 -12.03 16.47
C ASP A 98 -28.80 -12.33 15.42
N LYS A 99 -27.80 -13.13 15.82
CA LYS A 99 -26.68 -13.53 14.96
C LYS A 99 -27.08 -14.43 13.79
N ASN A 100 -28.24 -15.07 13.81
CA ASN A 100 -28.72 -15.97 12.77
C ASN A 100 -29.86 -15.35 11.94
N PHE A 101 -30.10 -14.04 12.08
CA PHE A 101 -31.22 -13.35 11.46
C PHE A 101 -31.26 -13.46 9.93
N LEU A 102 -30.12 -13.66 9.27
CA LEU A 102 -30.04 -13.87 7.82
C LEU A 102 -29.88 -15.35 7.47
N ASP A 103 -30.74 -15.82 6.57
CA ASP A 103 -30.70 -17.20 6.09
C ASP A 103 -29.35 -17.53 5.45
N GLY A 104 -28.68 -18.56 5.98
CA GLY A 104 -27.37 -19.02 5.50
C GLY A 104 -26.18 -18.11 5.83
N MET A 105 -26.34 -17.11 6.70
CA MET A 105 -25.24 -16.24 7.12
C MET A 105 -25.31 -15.89 8.62
N GLU A 106 -24.28 -16.29 9.38
CA GLU A 106 -24.11 -15.85 10.77
C GLU A 106 -23.50 -14.43 10.79
N LEU A 107 -24.19 -13.48 11.41
CA LEU A 107 -23.78 -12.09 11.59
C LEU A 107 -22.73 -11.97 12.70
N TYR A 108 -21.77 -11.05 12.52
CA TYR A 108 -20.82 -10.71 13.57
C TYR A 108 -21.47 -9.89 14.69
N ASP A 109 -20.96 -10.02 15.92
CA ASP A 109 -21.46 -9.32 17.11
C ASP A 109 -21.67 -7.81 16.88
N TYR A 110 -20.70 -7.14 16.24
CA TYR A 110 -20.80 -5.70 15.96
C TYR A 110 -21.93 -5.36 14.97
N GLN A 111 -22.30 -6.26 14.05
CA GLN A 111 -23.41 -6.05 13.12
C GLN A 111 -24.76 -6.14 13.84
N VAL A 112 -24.87 -7.10 14.77
CA VAL A 112 -26.04 -7.28 15.65
C VAL A 112 -26.19 -6.06 16.56
N ASP A 113 -25.11 -5.66 17.25
CA ASP A 113 -25.11 -4.53 18.18
C ASP A 113 -25.48 -3.20 17.50
N LEU A 114 -24.88 -2.90 16.34
CA LEU A 114 -25.17 -1.68 15.58
C LEU A 114 -26.64 -1.63 15.12
N THR A 115 -27.15 -2.75 14.63
CA THR A 115 -28.53 -2.84 14.14
C THR A 115 -29.53 -2.72 15.30
N ASN A 116 -29.30 -3.44 16.39
CA ASN A 116 -30.15 -3.39 17.58
C ASN A 116 -30.12 -2.02 18.27
N GLY A 117 -28.96 -1.35 18.30
CA GLY A 117 -28.86 0.03 18.75
C GLY A 117 -29.75 0.98 17.92
N MET A 118 -29.77 0.79 16.60
CA MET A 118 -30.63 1.59 15.71
C MET A 118 -32.12 1.31 15.92
N ILE A 119 -32.52 0.03 16.02
CA ILE A 119 -33.92 -0.36 16.25
C ILE A 119 -34.40 0.22 17.59
N LYS A 120 -33.61 0.05 18.66
CA LYS A 120 -33.91 0.57 20.00
C LYS A 120 -34.14 2.08 20.02
N HIS A 121 -33.31 2.84 19.32
CA HIS A 121 -33.40 4.30 19.32
C HIS A 121 -34.34 4.85 18.25
N LYS A 122 -34.85 4.01 17.36
CA LYS A 122 -35.65 4.36 16.18
C LYS A 122 -35.01 5.45 15.30
N ARG A 123 -33.69 5.61 15.39
CA ARG A 123 -32.88 6.61 14.67
C ARG A 123 -31.40 6.24 14.75
N GLY A 124 -30.64 6.55 13.69
CA GLY A 124 -29.19 6.40 13.70
C GLY A 124 -28.57 6.46 12.31
N VAL A 125 -27.26 6.68 12.27
CA VAL A 125 -26.43 6.53 11.07
C VAL A 125 -25.42 5.43 11.38
N ILE A 126 -25.47 4.33 10.61
CA ILE A 126 -24.51 3.24 10.77
C ILE A 126 -23.29 3.52 9.92
N CYS A 127 -22.14 3.64 10.57
CA CYS A 127 -20.84 3.61 9.92
C CYS A 127 -20.18 2.28 10.28
N ALA A 128 -20.24 1.30 9.38
CA ALA A 128 -19.63 -0.01 9.57
C ALA A 128 -18.53 -0.24 8.53
N PRO A 129 -17.37 -0.80 8.93
CA PRO A 129 -16.29 -1.10 7.99
C PRO A 129 -16.68 -2.23 7.03
N THR A 130 -16.49 -2.02 5.72
CA THR A 130 -16.56 -3.06 4.68
C THR A 130 -15.27 -3.88 4.64
N ALA A 131 -15.02 -4.70 5.68
CA ALA A 131 -13.73 -5.38 5.80
C ALA A 131 -13.71 -6.69 6.62
N ALA A 132 -14.77 -7.48 6.63
CA ALA A 132 -14.63 -8.88 7.07
C ALA A 132 -13.91 -9.69 5.97
N GLY A 133 -12.83 -10.41 6.30
CA GLY A 133 -12.27 -11.43 5.41
C GLY A 133 -10.92 -11.15 4.73
N LYS A 134 -10.23 -10.02 4.93
CA LYS A 134 -8.94 -9.74 4.24
C LYS A 134 -7.76 -10.30 5.03
N ALA A 135 -7.63 -11.64 5.07
CA ALA A 135 -6.66 -12.35 5.90
C ALA A 135 -5.46 -12.91 5.11
N GLN A 136 -4.33 -13.02 5.80
CA GLN A 136 -3.19 -13.87 5.42
C GLN A 136 -2.75 -14.69 6.65
N PRO A 137 -2.06 -15.82 6.46
CA PRO A 137 -1.44 -16.57 7.56
C PRO A 137 -0.54 -15.70 8.44
N LEU A 138 -0.51 -15.98 9.75
CA LEU A 138 0.26 -15.17 10.71
C LEU A 138 1.78 -15.30 10.54
N ASP A 139 2.25 -16.35 9.87
CA ASP A 139 3.64 -16.54 9.48
C ASP A 139 4.02 -15.89 8.14
N SER A 140 3.05 -15.35 7.40
CA SER A 140 3.31 -14.58 6.18
C SER A 140 4.22 -13.39 6.46
N LEU A 141 5.14 -13.08 5.55
CA LEU A 141 6.10 -12.01 5.72
C LEU A 141 5.53 -10.67 5.24
N VAL A 142 5.63 -9.65 6.10
CA VAL A 142 5.25 -8.27 5.83
C VAL A 142 6.50 -7.41 5.73
N ALA A 143 6.64 -6.67 4.64
CA ALA A 143 7.76 -5.75 4.45
C ALA A 143 7.60 -4.51 5.35
N THR A 144 8.61 -4.21 6.16
CA THR A 144 8.71 -2.99 6.96
C THR A 144 9.94 -2.18 6.52
N PRO A 145 10.06 -0.90 6.93
CA PRO A 145 11.28 -0.13 6.69
C PRO A 145 12.56 -0.78 7.26
N ASN A 146 12.43 -1.71 8.21
CA ASN A 146 13.58 -2.34 8.88
C ASN A 146 13.84 -3.79 8.44
N GLY A 147 13.11 -4.29 7.45
CA GLY A 147 13.15 -5.68 7.01
C GLY A 147 11.79 -6.35 7.04
N PHE A 148 11.76 -7.64 6.73
CA PHE A 148 10.53 -8.42 6.81
C PHE A 148 10.27 -8.88 8.25
N VAL A 149 9.01 -8.81 8.66
CA VAL A 149 8.52 -9.35 9.94
C VAL A 149 7.35 -10.29 9.66
N ARG A 150 7.03 -11.19 10.58
CA ARG A 150 5.84 -12.03 10.42
C ARG A 150 4.59 -11.20 10.63
N MET A 151 3.52 -11.52 9.90
CA MET A 151 2.22 -10.87 10.00
C MET A 151 1.68 -10.88 11.44
N GLY A 152 1.91 -11.96 12.18
CA GLY A 152 1.51 -12.09 13.59
C GLY A 152 2.31 -11.23 14.58
N ASP A 153 3.49 -10.74 14.18
CA ASP A 153 4.33 -9.88 15.01
C ASP A 153 3.98 -8.38 14.84
N VAL A 154 3.16 -8.04 13.84
CA VAL A 154 2.77 -6.67 13.51
C VAL A 154 1.78 -6.12 14.54
N LYS A 155 2.04 -4.93 15.05
CA LYS A 155 1.23 -4.25 16.07
C LYS A 155 0.69 -2.91 15.55
N VAL A 156 -0.39 -2.45 16.18
CA VAL A 156 -0.89 -1.07 15.96
C VAL A 156 0.21 -0.08 16.30
N GLY A 157 0.49 0.83 15.38
CA GLY A 157 1.59 1.78 15.51
C GLY A 157 2.80 1.47 14.62
N ASP A 158 2.97 0.21 14.20
CA ASP A 158 4.08 -0.19 13.32
C ASP A 158 3.98 0.44 11.94
N PHE A 159 5.10 0.46 11.22
CA PHE A 159 5.17 0.92 9.84
C PHE A 159 5.40 -0.26 8.88
N VAL A 160 4.58 -0.35 7.85
CA VAL A 160 4.71 -1.33 6.76
C VAL A 160 4.92 -0.63 5.42
N LEU A 161 5.53 -1.32 4.47
CA LEU A 161 5.77 -0.80 3.13
C LEU A 161 4.58 -1.08 2.21
N THR A 162 4.26 -0.10 1.38
CA THR A 162 3.21 -0.16 0.36
C THR A 162 3.81 -0.58 -0.99
N PRO A 163 3.01 -1.08 -1.95
CA PRO A 163 3.51 -1.41 -3.30
C PRO A 163 4.18 -0.25 -4.06
N LYS A 164 3.91 1.00 -3.65
CA LYS A 164 4.56 2.21 -4.18
C LYS A 164 5.90 2.54 -3.48
N GLY A 165 6.41 1.64 -2.65
CA GLY A 165 7.63 1.83 -1.87
C GLY A 165 7.51 2.84 -0.72
N LYS A 166 6.31 3.35 -0.40
CA LYS A 166 6.11 4.28 0.74
C LYS A 166 5.79 3.52 2.02
N LYS A 167 6.13 4.07 3.18
CA LYS A 167 5.69 3.54 4.48
C LYS A 167 4.29 4.02 4.85
N THR A 168 3.49 3.17 5.48
CA THR A 168 2.19 3.50 6.07
C THR A 168 2.09 2.94 7.49
N LYS A 169 1.28 3.58 8.33
CA LYS A 169 1.10 3.20 9.74
C LYS A 169 -0.01 2.15 9.87
N VAL A 170 0.21 1.13 10.67
CA VAL A 170 -0.80 0.14 11.05
C VAL A 170 -1.75 0.78 12.06
N LEU A 171 -3.03 0.91 11.68
CA LEU A 171 -4.06 1.54 12.52
C LEU A 171 -4.86 0.52 13.34
N GLY A 172 -4.90 -0.74 12.91
CA GLY A 172 -5.67 -1.79 13.55
C GLY A 172 -5.14 -3.17 13.16
N VAL A 173 -5.29 -4.13 14.07
CA VAL A 173 -5.02 -5.55 13.85
C VAL A 173 -6.31 -6.30 14.15
N PHE A 174 -6.77 -7.11 13.19
CA PHE A 174 -8.08 -7.75 13.25
C PHE A 174 -7.91 -9.27 13.10
N PRO A 175 -7.83 -10.01 14.21
CA PRO A 175 -7.76 -11.48 14.18
C PRO A 175 -8.97 -12.07 13.44
N GLN A 176 -8.73 -13.03 12.54
CA GLN A 176 -9.78 -13.64 11.70
C GLN A 176 -10.12 -15.08 12.10
N GLY A 177 -9.44 -15.63 13.11
CA GLY A 177 -9.59 -17.03 13.50
C GLY A 177 -9.12 -18.01 12.42
N LEU A 178 -9.71 -19.20 12.43
CA LEU A 178 -9.43 -20.23 11.43
C LEU A 178 -10.17 -19.91 10.13
N LYS A 179 -9.41 -19.78 9.04
CA LYS A 179 -9.92 -19.53 7.69
C LYS A 179 -9.34 -20.56 6.73
N LYS A 180 -10.10 -20.90 5.69
CA LYS A 180 -9.56 -21.64 4.55
C LYS A 180 -8.54 -20.77 3.82
N VAL A 181 -7.33 -21.30 3.64
CA VAL A 181 -6.21 -20.62 2.98
C VAL A 181 -5.95 -21.28 1.62
N TYR A 182 -5.62 -20.46 0.63
CA TYR A 182 -5.20 -20.87 -0.69
C TYR A 182 -3.77 -20.40 -0.94
N ARG A 183 -2.96 -21.24 -1.59
CA ARG A 183 -1.65 -20.86 -2.10
C ARG A 183 -1.80 -20.43 -3.56
N MET A 184 -1.55 -19.16 -3.84
CA MET A 184 -1.49 -18.63 -5.20
C MET A 184 -0.06 -18.74 -5.72
N GLN A 185 0.12 -19.33 -6.90
CA GLN A 185 1.41 -19.42 -7.58
C GLN A 185 1.43 -18.50 -8.81
N PHE A 186 2.48 -17.72 -8.94
CA PHE A 186 2.70 -16.80 -10.06
C PHE A 186 3.50 -17.48 -11.18
N SER A 187 3.42 -16.94 -12.40
CA SER A 187 4.14 -17.47 -13.56
C SER A 187 5.67 -17.43 -13.43
N ASN A 188 6.19 -16.61 -12.52
CA ASN A 188 7.62 -16.52 -12.20
C ASN A 188 8.06 -17.55 -11.14
N GLY A 189 7.16 -18.42 -10.67
CA GLY A 189 7.41 -19.43 -9.65
C GLY A 189 7.20 -18.98 -8.20
N ASP A 190 7.08 -17.67 -7.95
CA ASP A 190 6.79 -17.15 -6.60
C ASP A 190 5.39 -17.59 -6.14
N SER A 191 5.16 -17.60 -4.83
CA SER A 191 3.85 -17.93 -4.28
C SER A 191 3.53 -17.15 -3.01
N VAL A 192 2.24 -17.02 -2.73
CA VAL A 192 1.70 -16.31 -1.57
C VAL A 192 0.44 -17.02 -1.07
N GLU A 193 0.24 -16.99 0.25
CA GLU A 193 -0.90 -17.63 0.90
C GLU A 193 -1.91 -16.59 1.36
N CYS A 194 -3.18 -16.82 1.07
CA CYS A 194 -4.26 -15.89 1.40
C CYS A 194 -5.60 -16.60 1.53
N CYS A 195 -6.56 -15.99 2.22
CA CYS A 195 -7.93 -16.49 2.24
C CYS A 195 -8.67 -16.23 0.92
N GLY A 196 -9.84 -16.87 0.75
CA GLY A 196 -10.72 -16.70 -0.42
C GLY A 196 -11.20 -15.26 -0.62
N GLU A 197 -11.38 -14.52 0.46
CA GLU A 197 -11.89 -13.15 0.50
C GLU A 197 -10.78 -12.09 0.30
N HIS A 198 -9.50 -12.51 0.23
CA HIS A 198 -8.37 -11.58 0.04
C HIS A 198 -8.49 -10.84 -1.29
N LEU A 199 -8.33 -9.51 -1.25
CA LEU A 199 -8.54 -8.64 -2.40
C LEU A 199 -7.24 -8.36 -3.15
N TRP A 200 -7.30 -8.54 -4.47
CA TRP A 200 -6.21 -8.33 -5.39
C TRP A 200 -6.57 -7.25 -6.40
N LYS A 201 -5.69 -6.25 -6.54
CA LYS A 201 -5.74 -5.36 -7.70
C LYS A 201 -5.07 -6.06 -8.87
N VAL A 202 -5.86 -6.48 -9.85
CA VAL A 202 -5.41 -7.22 -11.03
C VAL A 202 -5.67 -6.43 -12.30
N ASN A 203 -5.02 -6.85 -13.38
CA ASN A 203 -5.37 -6.47 -14.74
C ASN A 203 -5.70 -7.71 -15.56
N ALA A 204 -6.49 -7.56 -16.63
CA ALA A 204 -6.78 -8.65 -17.55
C ALA A 204 -6.56 -8.19 -18.99
N THR A 205 -5.42 -8.60 -19.56
CA THR A 205 -5.02 -8.24 -20.93
C THR A 205 -6.01 -8.78 -21.95
N TYR A 206 -6.46 -10.02 -21.78
CA TYR A 206 -7.43 -10.66 -22.68
C TYR A 206 -8.80 -9.95 -22.65
N ASP A 207 -9.27 -9.59 -21.46
CA ASP A 207 -10.56 -8.93 -21.25
C ASP A 207 -10.50 -7.39 -21.43
N LYS A 208 -9.32 -6.83 -21.77
CA LYS A 208 -9.08 -5.41 -22.08
C LYS A 208 -9.45 -4.43 -20.96
N TRP A 209 -9.10 -4.75 -19.71
CA TRP A 209 -9.25 -3.80 -18.59
C TRP A 209 -8.08 -3.87 -17.61
N MET A 210 -7.89 -2.78 -16.87
CA MET A 210 -6.80 -2.58 -15.91
C MET A 210 -7.34 -2.16 -14.54
N GLY A 211 -6.72 -2.64 -13.47
CA GLY A 211 -6.90 -2.14 -12.12
C GLY A 211 -8.18 -2.55 -11.40
N LYS A 212 -8.84 -3.64 -11.81
CA LYS A 212 -10.02 -4.14 -11.09
C LYS A 212 -9.59 -4.83 -9.80
N VAL A 213 -10.37 -4.63 -8.75
CA VAL A 213 -10.19 -5.34 -7.47
C VAL A 213 -11.08 -6.59 -7.48
N LEU A 214 -10.48 -7.76 -7.32
CA LEU A 214 -11.16 -9.06 -7.25
C LEU A 214 -10.69 -9.84 -6.03
N SER A 215 -11.58 -10.63 -5.44
CA SER A 215 -11.23 -11.60 -4.40
C SER A 215 -10.50 -12.82 -4.98
N THR A 216 -9.77 -13.55 -4.13
CA THR A 216 -9.14 -14.83 -4.48
C THR A 216 -10.16 -15.84 -5.03
N ASP A 217 -11.36 -15.91 -4.45
CA ASP A 217 -12.43 -16.80 -4.93
C ASP A 217 -12.99 -16.38 -6.30
N GLU A 218 -13.07 -15.10 -6.60
CA GLU A 218 -13.42 -14.62 -7.95
C GLU A 218 -12.34 -14.97 -8.97
N ILE A 219 -11.07 -14.75 -8.63
CA ILE A 219 -9.92 -15.07 -9.48
C ILE A 219 -9.89 -16.56 -9.79
N ARG A 220 -10.02 -17.42 -8.76
CA ARG A 220 -9.96 -18.89 -8.89
C ARG A 220 -11.01 -19.44 -9.85
N LYS A 221 -12.21 -18.84 -9.90
CA LYS A 221 -13.28 -19.27 -10.81
C LYS A 221 -12.92 -19.08 -12.29
N LYS A 222 -12.00 -18.15 -12.63
CA LYS A 222 -11.65 -17.78 -14.00
C LYS A 222 -10.13 -17.53 -14.19
N ILE A 223 -9.28 -18.41 -13.65
CA ILE A 223 -7.81 -18.25 -13.72
C ILE A 223 -7.26 -18.25 -15.17
N LYS A 224 -7.87 -19.04 -16.06
CA LYS A 224 -7.45 -19.18 -17.46
C LYS A 224 -8.39 -18.44 -18.41
N CYS A 225 -7.80 -17.93 -19.49
CA CYS A 225 -8.53 -17.52 -20.69
C CYS A 225 -8.95 -18.75 -21.52
N PRO A 226 -9.90 -18.61 -22.46
CA PRO A 226 -10.28 -19.69 -23.38
C PRO A 226 -9.10 -20.28 -24.18
N ASN A 227 -8.04 -19.50 -24.41
CA ASN A 227 -6.82 -19.94 -25.09
C ASN A 227 -5.77 -20.61 -24.16
N GLY A 228 -6.11 -20.86 -22.89
CA GLY A 228 -5.21 -21.50 -21.91
C GLY A 228 -4.17 -20.57 -21.25
N ALA A 229 -4.08 -19.31 -21.68
CA ALA A 229 -3.20 -18.32 -21.06
C ALA A 229 -3.71 -17.91 -19.66
N ASN A 230 -2.81 -17.42 -18.80
CA ASN A 230 -3.19 -16.82 -17.52
C ASN A 230 -4.02 -15.56 -17.79
N ARG A 231 -5.19 -15.47 -17.15
CA ARG A 231 -6.14 -14.37 -17.40
C ARG A 231 -5.75 -13.07 -16.72
N TYR A 232 -5.20 -13.19 -15.52
CA TYR A 232 -4.91 -12.05 -14.66
C TYR A 232 -3.41 -11.84 -14.51
N ASN A 233 -3.02 -10.57 -14.47
CA ASN A 233 -1.69 -10.15 -14.04
C ASN A 233 -1.80 -9.17 -12.86
N ILE A 234 -0.75 -9.14 -12.03
CA ILE A 234 -0.64 -8.24 -10.89
C ILE A 234 0.58 -7.35 -11.13
N GLU A 235 0.46 -6.08 -10.78
CA GLU A 235 1.56 -5.12 -10.89
C GLU A 235 2.64 -5.47 -9.86
N THR A 236 3.87 -5.67 -10.32
CA THR A 236 5.01 -5.91 -9.43
C THR A 236 5.36 -4.62 -8.68
N PRO A 237 5.70 -4.70 -7.38
CA PRO A 237 6.20 -3.55 -6.64
C PRO A 237 7.43 -2.95 -7.34
N LYS A 238 7.46 -1.63 -7.50
CA LYS A 238 8.57 -0.96 -8.19
C LYS A 238 9.87 -0.95 -7.39
N ASN A 239 9.80 -0.88 -6.07
CA ASN A 239 10.94 -0.99 -5.18
C ASN A 239 10.48 -1.26 -3.74
N ILE A 240 11.36 -1.90 -2.96
CA ILE A 240 11.18 -2.04 -1.51
C ILE A 240 12.09 -1.02 -0.82
N ASN A 241 11.55 0.05 -0.24
CA ASN A 241 12.38 1.10 0.35
C ASN A 241 12.64 0.85 1.84
N PHE A 242 13.70 0.08 2.12
CA PHE A 242 14.22 -0.05 3.48
C PHE A 242 14.92 1.24 3.93
N ARG A 243 15.08 1.35 5.26
CA ARG A 243 15.79 2.45 5.90
C ARG A 243 17.29 2.31 5.64
N LYS A 244 17.94 3.43 5.27
CA LYS A 244 19.39 3.54 5.15
C LYS A 244 20.09 3.21 6.47
N ARG A 245 21.09 2.33 6.41
CA ARG A 245 21.95 1.91 7.51
C ARG A 245 23.41 2.09 7.09
N LYS A 246 24.23 2.57 8.02
CA LYS A 246 25.67 2.66 7.80
C LYS A 246 26.26 1.25 7.70
N VAL A 247 27.11 1.03 6.72
CA VAL A 247 27.87 -0.21 6.51
C VAL A 247 29.35 0.07 6.68
N THR A 248 30.12 -0.96 7.06
CA THR A 248 31.57 -0.81 7.31
C THR A 248 32.39 -0.90 6.04
N ILE A 249 31.96 -1.74 5.09
CA ILE A 249 32.59 -1.89 3.79
C ILE A 249 31.73 -1.13 2.79
N ASP A 250 32.37 -0.38 1.89
CA ASP A 250 31.66 0.28 0.81
C ASP A 250 30.78 -0.75 0.04
N PRO A 251 29.50 -0.44 -0.27
CA PRO A 251 28.60 -1.40 -0.90
C PRO A 251 29.09 -1.93 -2.26
N TYR A 252 29.64 -1.08 -3.12
CA TYR A 252 30.17 -1.52 -4.41
C TYR A 252 31.38 -2.42 -4.20
N PHE A 253 32.26 -2.03 -3.27
CA PHE A 253 33.40 -2.87 -2.91
C PHE A 253 33.00 -4.22 -2.31
N MET A 254 31.95 -4.27 -1.50
CA MET A 254 31.37 -5.54 -1.02
C MET A 254 30.92 -6.42 -2.19
N GLY A 255 30.29 -5.83 -3.22
CA GLY A 255 29.92 -6.55 -4.43
C GLY A 255 31.12 -7.19 -5.13
N LEU A 256 32.19 -6.42 -5.34
CA LEU A 256 33.44 -6.92 -5.92
C LEU A 256 34.08 -8.04 -5.08
N LEU A 257 34.10 -7.89 -3.75
CA LEU A 257 34.64 -8.93 -2.85
C LEU A 257 33.84 -10.23 -2.92
N LEU A 258 32.53 -10.15 -3.11
CA LEU A 258 31.68 -11.33 -3.24
C LEU A 258 31.92 -12.06 -4.56
N GLY A 259 32.22 -11.37 -5.65
CA GLY A 259 32.63 -12.00 -6.90
C GLY A 259 34.09 -12.47 -6.85
N ASP A 260 35.00 -11.51 -7.08
CA ASP A 260 36.44 -11.73 -7.26
C ASP A 260 37.27 -11.86 -5.98
N GLY A 261 36.64 -11.67 -4.83
CA GLY A 261 37.34 -11.70 -3.55
C GLY A 261 37.67 -13.12 -3.05
N SER A 262 38.73 -13.22 -2.25
CA SER A 262 39.08 -14.42 -1.50
C SER A 262 39.14 -14.13 0.00
N PHE A 263 38.33 -14.87 0.76
CA PHE A 263 38.20 -14.74 2.22
C PHE A 263 39.02 -15.77 3.00
N ARG A 264 39.83 -16.59 2.32
CA ARG A 264 40.59 -17.70 2.94
C ARG A 264 41.98 -17.33 3.43
N SER A 265 42.45 -16.14 3.09
CA SER A 265 43.82 -15.74 3.43
C SER A 265 43.91 -15.38 4.91
N LEU A 266 44.89 -15.97 5.61
CA LEU A 266 45.19 -15.66 7.00
C LEU A 266 45.51 -14.16 7.15
N GLY A 267 44.66 -13.45 7.88
CA GLY A 267 44.88 -12.03 8.22
C GLY A 267 44.71 -11.03 7.07
N ALA A 268 44.21 -11.45 5.90
CA ALA A 268 44.00 -10.57 4.76
C ALA A 268 42.72 -10.91 3.98
N VAL A 269 42.12 -9.88 3.39
CA VAL A 269 41.10 -10.01 2.33
C VAL A 269 41.81 -9.76 1.01
N ARG A 270 41.61 -10.62 0.02
CA ARG A 270 42.21 -10.45 -1.31
C ARG A 270 41.14 -10.21 -2.35
N ILE A 271 41.49 -9.50 -3.39
CA ILE A 271 40.70 -9.27 -4.60
C ILE A 271 41.61 -9.46 -5.82
N SER A 272 41.06 -9.95 -6.91
CA SER A 272 41.77 -10.11 -8.17
C SER A 272 40.86 -9.74 -9.32
N ASN A 273 41.07 -8.57 -9.93
CA ASN A 273 40.32 -8.13 -11.10
C ASN A 273 41.32 -7.63 -12.15
N SER A 274 41.05 -7.89 -13.43
CA SER A 274 41.92 -7.50 -14.55
C SER A 274 41.67 -6.07 -15.04
N ASP A 275 40.57 -5.45 -14.62
CA ASP A 275 40.21 -4.08 -14.98
C ASP A 275 40.95 -3.07 -14.11
N GLU A 276 41.76 -2.21 -14.74
CA GLU A 276 42.56 -1.20 -14.06
C GLU A 276 41.68 -0.14 -13.38
N GLU A 277 40.54 0.23 -13.96
CA GLU A 277 39.61 1.23 -13.40
C GLU A 277 39.01 0.73 -12.08
N ILE A 278 38.64 -0.56 -12.03
CA ILE A 278 38.14 -1.20 -10.81
C ILE A 278 39.23 -1.20 -9.73
N MET A 279 40.47 -1.51 -10.09
CA MET A 279 41.58 -1.53 -9.14
C MET A 279 41.93 -0.13 -8.62
N GLU A 280 41.84 0.90 -9.45
CA GLU A 280 41.98 2.31 -9.05
C GLU A 280 40.83 2.76 -8.12
N TYR A 281 39.60 2.40 -8.46
CA TYR A 281 38.43 2.65 -7.61
C TYR A 281 38.61 2.01 -6.22
N VAL A 282 39.01 0.74 -6.16
CA VAL A 282 39.25 0.05 -4.89
C VAL A 282 40.32 0.78 -4.09
N SER A 283 41.46 1.10 -4.72
CA SER A 283 42.57 1.81 -4.07
C SER A 283 42.13 3.14 -3.45
N SER A 284 41.33 3.93 -4.18
CA SER A 284 40.83 5.23 -3.73
C SER A 284 39.72 5.16 -2.67
N SER A 285 38.99 4.04 -2.61
CA SER A 285 37.89 3.80 -1.66
C SER A 285 38.36 3.23 -0.31
N LEU A 286 39.65 2.90 -0.17
CA LEU A 286 40.22 2.40 1.08
C LEU A 286 40.38 3.52 2.13
N PRO A 287 40.06 3.28 3.40
CA PRO A 287 40.30 4.20 4.50
C PRO A 287 41.78 4.57 4.63
N GLU A 288 42.03 5.75 5.17
CA GLU A 288 43.39 6.22 5.44
C GLU A 288 44.23 5.17 6.19
N GLY A 289 45.46 4.94 5.73
CA GLY A 289 46.37 3.93 6.29
C GLY A 289 46.16 2.50 5.77
N HIS A 290 45.27 2.30 4.79
CA HIS A 290 45.09 1.03 4.08
C HIS A 290 45.61 1.15 2.64
N GLY A 291 46.00 0.02 2.07
CA GLY A 291 46.47 -0.02 0.69
C GLY A 291 46.42 -1.43 0.09
N LEU A 292 46.48 -1.45 -1.23
CA LEU A 292 46.62 -2.67 -2.02
C LEU A 292 48.09 -3.08 -2.11
N PHE A 293 48.37 -4.38 -2.04
CA PHE A 293 49.70 -4.93 -2.24
C PHE A 293 49.66 -6.19 -3.09
N ALA A 294 50.66 -6.36 -3.97
CA ALA A 294 50.77 -7.51 -4.84
C ALA A 294 51.27 -8.74 -4.05
N CYS A 295 50.52 -9.84 -4.10
CA CYS A 295 50.83 -11.12 -3.47
C CYS A 295 50.17 -12.29 -4.24
N GLY A 296 50.55 -12.51 -5.51
CA GLY A 296 49.89 -13.51 -6.38
C GLY A 296 48.39 -13.21 -6.59
N GLY A 297 48.05 -11.92 -6.58
CA GLY A 297 46.72 -11.30 -6.43
C GLY A 297 46.86 -10.02 -5.60
N CYS A 298 45.85 -9.13 -5.57
CA CYS A 298 45.92 -7.90 -4.76
C CYS A 298 45.34 -8.14 -3.37
N GLY A 299 46.18 -8.08 -2.34
CA GLY A 299 45.77 -8.14 -0.94
C GLY A 299 45.45 -6.75 -0.40
N ILE A 300 44.51 -6.66 0.55
CA ILE A 300 44.19 -5.44 1.30
C ILE A 300 44.80 -5.57 2.70
N SER A 301 45.62 -4.59 3.10
CA SER A 301 46.28 -4.58 4.41
C SER A 301 46.14 -3.21 5.05
N CYS A 302 46.32 -3.21 6.36
CA CYS A 302 46.35 -2.03 7.20
C CYS A 302 47.78 -1.82 7.70
N GLY A 303 48.29 -0.59 7.62
CA GLY A 303 49.60 -0.22 8.15
C GLY A 303 50.69 -0.03 7.08
N ARG A 304 51.66 0.83 7.39
CA ARG A 304 52.83 1.09 6.55
C ARG A 304 53.87 -0.03 6.74
N ARG A 305 54.60 -0.39 5.67
CA ARG A 305 55.74 -1.34 5.71
C ARG A 305 56.65 -1.03 6.92
N GLY A 306 56.83 -1.99 7.83
CA GLY A 306 57.80 -1.91 8.93
C GLY A 306 57.30 -1.47 10.31
N LYS A 307 55.99 -1.39 10.57
CA LYS A 307 55.42 -1.18 11.94
C LYS A 307 54.50 -2.34 12.35
N GLU A 308 54.29 -2.54 13.65
CA GLU A 308 53.27 -3.46 14.18
C GLU A 308 51.95 -3.21 13.44
N THR A 309 51.45 -4.27 12.80
CA THR A 309 50.31 -4.21 11.91
C THR A 309 49.05 -4.17 12.77
N PRO A 310 48.25 -3.08 12.76
CA PRO A 310 46.94 -3.09 13.42
C PRO A 310 46.09 -4.24 12.87
N LYS A 311 45.02 -4.65 13.56
CA LYS A 311 44.08 -5.61 12.98
C LYS A 311 43.37 -4.98 11.78
N ASN A 312 43.32 -5.70 10.66
CA ASN A 312 42.65 -5.24 9.45
C ASN A 312 41.12 -5.12 9.67
N PRO A 313 40.53 -3.91 9.64
CA PRO A 313 39.11 -3.70 9.92
C PRO A 313 38.20 -4.42 8.91
N TYR A 314 38.67 -4.63 7.67
CA TYR A 314 37.95 -5.44 6.68
C TYR A 314 37.91 -6.91 7.07
N VAL A 315 39.01 -7.46 7.59
CA VAL A 315 39.05 -8.85 8.07
C VAL A 315 38.07 -9.03 9.24
N GLU A 316 38.06 -8.11 10.20
CA GLU A 316 37.12 -8.17 11.32
C GLU A 316 35.67 -8.01 10.88
N SER A 317 35.40 -7.14 9.90
CA SER A 317 34.07 -6.96 9.33
C SER A 317 33.61 -8.22 8.57
N ILE A 318 34.46 -8.80 7.73
CA ILE A 318 34.20 -10.06 7.00
C ILE A 318 34.00 -11.24 7.97
N LYS A 319 34.74 -11.30 9.09
CA LYS A 319 34.48 -12.28 10.17
C LYS A 319 33.12 -12.06 10.82
N LYS A 320 32.78 -10.83 11.18
CA LYS A 320 31.50 -10.48 11.81
C LYS A 320 30.30 -10.83 10.90
N MET A 321 30.46 -10.66 9.59
CA MET A 321 29.45 -11.03 8.59
C MET A 321 29.38 -12.53 8.31
N GLY A 322 30.31 -13.34 8.84
CA GLY A 322 30.35 -14.78 8.62
C GLY A 322 30.90 -15.19 7.25
N LEU A 323 31.61 -14.29 6.55
CA LEU A 323 32.22 -14.54 5.24
C LEU A 323 33.66 -15.07 5.32
N TYR A 324 34.33 -14.86 6.46
CA TYR A 324 35.73 -15.26 6.63
C TYR A 324 35.91 -16.78 6.50
N GLY A 325 36.91 -17.20 5.73
CA GLY A 325 37.20 -18.62 5.47
C GLY A 325 36.28 -19.30 4.47
N LEU A 326 35.23 -18.64 3.98
CA LEU A 326 34.31 -19.25 3.02
C LEU A 326 34.93 -19.44 1.63
N HIS A 327 34.48 -20.50 0.98
CA HIS A 327 34.74 -20.77 -0.43
C HIS A 327 33.71 -20.08 -1.34
N SER A 328 34.01 -19.97 -2.64
CA SER A 328 33.14 -19.37 -3.64
C SER A 328 31.71 -19.94 -3.63
N TRP A 329 31.57 -21.26 -3.50
CA TRP A 329 30.27 -21.96 -3.45
C TRP A 329 29.48 -21.79 -2.15
N SER A 330 30.05 -21.11 -1.16
CA SER A 330 29.38 -20.85 0.13
C SER A 330 29.19 -19.35 0.43
N LYS A 331 29.67 -18.45 -0.44
CA LYS A 331 29.48 -17.00 -0.30
C LYS A 331 27.99 -16.63 -0.30
N PHE A 332 27.64 -15.51 0.32
CA PHE A 332 26.29 -14.97 0.38
C PHE A 332 26.33 -13.46 0.61
N ILE A 333 25.23 -12.75 0.36
CA ILE A 333 25.19 -11.30 0.60
C ILE A 333 24.83 -11.06 2.07
N PRO A 334 25.65 -10.33 2.85
CA PRO A 334 25.35 -10.07 4.25
C PRO A 334 24.05 -9.27 4.41
N ASN A 335 23.29 -9.60 5.46
CA ASN A 335 21.94 -9.03 5.67
C ASN A 335 21.94 -7.50 5.84
N GLU A 336 23.04 -6.90 6.31
CA GLU A 336 23.17 -5.45 6.44
C GLU A 336 23.23 -4.69 5.10
N TYR A 337 23.54 -5.39 4.00
CA TYR A 337 23.44 -4.85 2.64
C TYR A 337 22.10 -5.22 2.01
N MET A 338 21.61 -6.45 2.24
CA MET A 338 20.30 -6.89 1.74
C MET A 338 19.16 -6.03 2.30
N VAL A 339 19.15 -5.74 3.60
CA VAL A 339 18.10 -4.92 4.24
C VAL A 339 18.62 -3.51 4.45
N ASN A 340 18.80 -2.81 3.32
CA ASN A 340 19.30 -1.44 3.29
C ASN A 340 18.63 -0.62 2.18
N ASP A 341 18.94 0.67 2.11
CA ASP A 341 18.34 1.58 1.14
C ASP A 341 18.61 1.16 -0.31
N PHE A 342 17.88 1.80 -1.23
CA PHE A 342 17.97 1.53 -2.66
C PHE A 342 19.41 1.62 -3.17
N ASP A 343 20.11 2.72 -2.85
CA ASP A 343 21.46 2.98 -3.36
C ASP A 343 22.45 1.92 -2.87
N THR A 344 22.42 1.55 -1.58
CA THR A 344 23.29 0.50 -1.04
C THR A 344 23.13 -0.84 -1.77
N ARG A 345 21.89 -1.28 -2.01
CA ARG A 345 21.63 -2.54 -2.71
C ARG A 345 22.01 -2.47 -4.18
N LEU A 346 21.74 -1.35 -4.83
CA LEU A 346 22.12 -1.11 -6.22
C LEU A 346 23.65 -1.16 -6.37
N SER A 347 24.39 -0.51 -5.48
CA SER A 347 25.85 -0.53 -5.49
C SER A 347 26.43 -1.92 -5.28
N VAL A 348 25.88 -2.73 -4.36
CA VAL A 348 26.29 -4.15 -4.24
C VAL A 348 26.04 -4.92 -5.54
N LEU A 349 24.88 -4.72 -6.16
CA LEU A 349 24.56 -5.38 -7.44
C LEU A 349 25.54 -4.94 -8.54
N GLN A 350 25.88 -3.66 -8.63
CA GLN A 350 26.86 -3.14 -9.59
C GLN A 350 28.23 -3.82 -9.41
N GLY A 351 28.75 -3.86 -8.18
CA GLY A 351 30.04 -4.53 -7.93
C GLY A 351 30.03 -6.03 -8.22
N LEU A 352 28.89 -6.71 -8.01
CA LEU A 352 28.72 -8.12 -8.39
C LEU A 352 28.68 -8.32 -9.91
N MET A 353 28.04 -7.40 -10.63
CA MET A 353 27.94 -7.43 -12.09
C MET A 353 29.28 -7.11 -12.77
N ASP A 354 30.08 -6.21 -12.20
CA ASP A 354 31.40 -5.89 -12.75
C ASP A 354 32.44 -6.99 -12.46
N ALA A 355 32.23 -7.81 -11.43
CA ALA A 355 33.07 -8.97 -11.14
C ALA A 355 32.67 -10.22 -11.95
N ASP A 356 31.43 -10.69 -11.77
CA ASP A 356 30.95 -12.01 -12.28
C ASP A 356 29.77 -11.88 -13.25
N GLY A 357 29.47 -10.66 -13.72
CA GLY A 357 28.39 -10.40 -14.66
C GLY A 357 28.81 -10.55 -16.12
N HIS A 358 27.86 -10.87 -16.98
CA HIS A 358 28.06 -10.98 -18.42
C HIS A 358 26.90 -10.38 -19.19
N VAL A 359 27.22 -9.60 -20.22
CA VAL A 359 26.28 -9.04 -21.20
C VAL A 359 26.53 -9.72 -22.53
N ASP A 360 25.53 -10.41 -23.06
CA ASP A 360 25.63 -11.05 -24.37
C ASP A 360 25.54 -10.01 -25.51
N LYS A 361 25.79 -10.45 -26.75
CA LYS A 361 25.73 -9.57 -27.95
C LYS A 361 24.34 -8.99 -28.23
N LYS A 362 23.28 -9.54 -27.63
CA LYS A 362 21.89 -9.07 -27.77
C LYS A 362 21.49 -8.12 -26.64
N GLY A 363 22.39 -7.86 -25.68
CA GLY A 363 22.13 -7.05 -24.51
C GLY A 363 21.45 -7.81 -23.36
N SER A 364 21.40 -9.15 -23.41
CA SER A 364 20.91 -9.95 -22.29
C SER A 364 21.95 -9.96 -21.17
N ILE A 365 21.51 -9.65 -19.96
CA ILE A 365 22.36 -9.55 -18.78
C ILE A 365 22.25 -10.85 -17.97
N SER A 366 23.36 -11.39 -17.53
CA SER A 366 23.42 -12.60 -16.71
C SER A 366 24.47 -12.48 -15.60
N PHE A 367 24.21 -13.15 -14.48
CA PHE A 367 25.14 -13.30 -13.36
C PHE A 367 25.27 -14.79 -13.05
N VAL A 368 26.49 -15.28 -12.91
CA VAL A 368 26.76 -16.71 -12.70
C VAL A 368 27.59 -16.91 -11.45
N THR A 369 27.17 -17.84 -10.59
CA THR A 369 27.93 -18.19 -9.39
C THR A 369 27.76 -19.67 -9.06
N THR A 370 28.76 -20.26 -8.41
CA THR A 370 28.69 -21.62 -7.86
C THR A 370 27.97 -21.65 -6.50
N SER A 371 27.76 -20.51 -5.84
CA SER A 371 27.00 -20.44 -4.60
C SER A 371 25.51 -20.32 -4.88
N LYS A 372 24.78 -21.39 -4.58
CA LYS A 372 23.31 -21.39 -4.62
C LYS A 372 22.70 -20.28 -3.75
N LYS A 373 23.31 -19.99 -2.60
CA LYS A 373 22.83 -18.93 -1.69
C LYS A 373 23.04 -17.54 -2.31
N LEU A 374 24.23 -17.27 -2.83
CA LEU A 374 24.53 -15.99 -3.49
C LEU A 374 23.63 -15.77 -4.71
N ALA A 375 23.36 -16.81 -5.51
CA ALA A 375 22.44 -16.71 -6.64
C ALA A 375 21.03 -16.26 -6.22
N TYR A 376 20.49 -16.84 -5.13
CA TYR A 376 19.20 -16.41 -4.59
C TYR A 376 19.25 -15.01 -3.98
N ASP A 377 20.34 -14.66 -3.30
CA ASP A 377 20.50 -13.32 -2.73
C ASP A 377 20.55 -12.24 -3.83
N VAL A 378 21.25 -12.50 -4.94
CA VAL A 378 21.26 -11.61 -6.13
C VAL A 378 19.88 -11.50 -6.75
N ALA A 379 19.19 -12.64 -6.98
CA ALA A 379 17.83 -12.63 -7.49
C ALA A 379 16.88 -11.84 -6.58
N TRP A 380 17.06 -11.95 -5.27
CA TRP A 380 16.30 -11.18 -4.30
C TRP A 380 16.62 -9.68 -4.39
N ILE A 381 17.89 -9.27 -4.52
CA ILE A 381 18.26 -7.86 -4.68
C ILE A 381 17.59 -7.28 -5.92
N VAL A 382 17.71 -7.95 -7.07
CA VAL A 382 17.09 -7.51 -8.33
C VAL A 382 15.58 -7.31 -8.16
N LYS A 383 14.88 -8.31 -7.63
CA LYS A 383 13.43 -8.21 -7.33
C LYS A 383 13.11 -7.06 -6.37
N SER A 384 13.96 -6.85 -5.36
CA SER A 384 13.77 -5.81 -4.35
C SER A 384 14.01 -4.38 -4.86
N LEU A 385 14.72 -4.25 -5.99
CA LEU A 385 14.96 -3.01 -6.74
C LEU A 385 13.94 -2.78 -7.87
N GLY A 386 13.05 -3.75 -8.14
CA GLY A 386 11.98 -3.65 -9.14
C GLY A 386 12.25 -4.33 -10.48
N GLY A 387 13.29 -5.17 -10.56
CA GLY A 387 13.64 -5.96 -11.75
C GLY A 387 12.87 -7.25 -11.91
#